data_AF-A0A4Q0VYC4-F1
#
_entry.id   AF-A0A4Q0VYC4-F1
#
_cell.length_a   1.000
_cell.length_b   1.000
_cell.length_c   1.000
_cell.angle_alpha   90.00
_cell.angle_beta   90.00
_cell.angle_gamma   90.00
#
_symmetry.space_group_name_H-M   'P 1'
#
loop_
_entity.id
_entity.type
_entity.pdbx_description
1 polymer ?
#
loop_
_entity_poly.entity_id
_entity_poly.type
_entity_poly.pdbx_seq_one_letter_code
_entity_poly.pdbx_strand_id
1 'polypeptide(L)'
;MKKVLVTFLLVFLVGCNSELAFTEVKTSSVSKNVQEFIELVSLDNGVHLHFDGKKAMYVFLNGRNVVQGNKATYFSNFHVDHTEDTIHILFDQSETRNFSDPTLTYELLYKIQLDKEYETIKAIANGEEIPFTMLSGN
;
A
#
# COMPACT_ATOMS: atom_id res chain seq x y z
N MET A 1 -25.27 11.60 -60.25
CA MET A 1 -24.21 11.90 -59.27
C MET A 1 -24.47 11.02 -58.04
N LYS A 2 -23.76 9.89 -57.91
CA LYS A 2 -23.99 8.90 -56.86
C LYS A 2 -23.22 9.30 -55.60
N LYS A 3 -23.93 9.63 -54.53
CA LYS A 3 -23.36 9.96 -53.22
C LYS A 3 -22.85 8.66 -52.59
N VAL A 4 -21.55 8.50 -52.48
CA VAL A 4 -20.93 7.41 -51.72
C VAL A 4 -20.94 7.84 -50.25
N LEU A 5 -21.82 7.23 -49.47
CA LEU A 5 -21.90 7.41 -48.02
C LEU A 5 -20.87 6.48 -47.39
N VAL A 6 -19.70 7.00 -47.04
CA VAL A 6 -18.68 6.26 -46.28
C VAL A 6 -18.99 6.44 -44.80
N THR A 7 -19.60 5.42 -44.20
CA THR A 7 -19.86 5.36 -42.76
C THR A 7 -18.54 5.06 -42.03
N PHE A 8 -18.00 6.06 -41.33
CA PHE A 8 -16.84 5.91 -40.45
C PHE A 8 -17.31 5.28 -39.13
N LEU A 9 -17.07 3.99 -38.96
CA LEU A 9 -17.36 3.26 -37.72
C LEU A 9 -16.23 3.57 -36.70
N LEU A 10 -16.41 4.62 -35.89
CA LEU A 10 -15.55 4.88 -34.73
C LEU A 10 -15.95 3.90 -33.61
N VAL A 11 -15.22 2.80 -33.52
CA VAL A 11 -15.27 1.91 -32.36
C VAL A 11 -14.52 2.60 -31.22
N PHE A 12 -15.25 3.26 -30.33
CA PHE A 12 -14.70 3.71 -29.06
C PHE A 12 -14.46 2.49 -28.16
N LEU A 13 -13.28 1.89 -28.25
CA LEU A 13 -12.74 1.01 -27.23
C LEU A 13 -12.36 1.88 -26.02
N VAL A 14 -13.35 2.29 -25.22
CA VAL A 14 -13.08 2.74 -23.85
C VAL A 14 -12.67 1.50 -23.06
N GLY A 15 -11.36 1.23 -23.06
CA GLY A 15 -10.76 0.30 -22.13
C GLY A 15 -11.02 0.82 -20.72
N CYS A 16 -11.78 0.05 -19.95
CA CYS A 16 -11.88 0.25 -18.51
C CYS A 16 -10.53 -0.16 -17.92
N ASN A 17 -9.55 0.73 -17.96
CA ASN A 17 -8.30 0.52 -17.24
C ASN A 17 -8.59 0.76 -15.77
N SER A 18 -8.37 -0.27 -14.95
CA SER A 18 -8.17 -0.07 -13.52
C SER A 18 -6.96 0.85 -13.35
N GLU A 19 -7.06 1.83 -12.46
CA GLU A 19 -5.93 2.68 -12.08
C GLU A 19 -5.33 2.17 -10.78
N LEU A 20 -4.00 2.30 -10.63
CA LEU A 20 -3.33 2.06 -9.36
C LEU A 20 -3.88 3.05 -8.34
N ALA A 21 -4.44 2.52 -7.26
CA ALA A 21 -5.06 3.35 -6.23
C ALA A 21 -4.77 2.79 -4.85
N PHE A 22 -4.79 3.65 -3.83
CA PHE A 22 -4.65 3.23 -2.45
C PHE A 22 -5.64 3.95 -1.54
N THR A 23 -5.98 3.32 -0.42
CA THR A 23 -6.88 3.89 0.58
C THR A 23 -6.48 3.40 1.95
N GLU A 24 -6.42 4.31 2.92
CA GLU A 24 -6.27 3.95 4.33
C GLU A 24 -7.54 3.25 4.82
N VAL A 25 -7.39 2.11 5.48
CA VAL A 25 -8.51 1.29 5.95
C VAL A 25 -8.30 0.93 7.42
N LYS A 26 -9.41 0.70 8.13
CA LYS A 26 -9.34 0.23 9.51
C LYS A 26 -9.18 -1.29 9.52
N THR A 27 -8.41 -1.83 10.45
CA THR A 27 -8.28 -3.29 10.66
C THR A 27 -9.64 -3.97 10.82
N SER A 28 -10.61 -3.32 11.48
CA SER A 28 -11.96 -3.85 11.64
C SER A 28 -12.80 -3.90 10.34
N SER A 29 -12.33 -3.28 9.26
CA SER A 29 -13.04 -3.17 7.97
C SER A 29 -12.51 -4.12 6.88
N VAL A 30 -11.38 -4.78 7.12
CA VAL A 30 -10.77 -5.72 6.17
C VAL A 30 -11.24 -7.16 6.44
N SER A 31 -10.95 -8.08 5.52
CA SER A 31 -11.34 -9.48 5.65
C SER A 31 -10.66 -10.15 6.85
N LYS A 32 -11.25 -11.26 7.34
CA LYS A 32 -10.69 -12.00 8.48
C LYS A 32 -9.24 -12.44 8.26
N ASN A 33 -8.91 -12.88 7.04
CA ASN A 33 -7.55 -13.29 6.69
C ASN A 33 -6.54 -12.15 6.85
N VAL A 34 -6.91 -10.92 6.45
CA VAL A 34 -6.06 -9.74 6.60
C VAL A 34 -5.95 -9.34 8.08
N GLN A 35 -7.03 -9.47 8.86
CA GLN A 35 -7.00 -9.24 10.31
C GLN A 35 -6.04 -10.22 11.00
N GLU A 36 -6.14 -11.51 10.68
CA GLU A 36 -5.25 -12.55 11.22
C GLU A 36 -3.78 -12.29 10.84
N PHE A 37 -3.51 -11.82 9.62
CA PHE A 37 -2.18 -11.38 9.23
C PHE A 37 -1.68 -10.21 10.09
N ILE A 38 -2.50 -9.19 10.31
CA ILE A 38 -2.13 -8.03 11.13
C ILE A 38 -1.85 -8.47 12.57
N GLU A 39 -2.67 -9.36 13.13
CA GLU A 39 -2.44 -9.92 14.46
C GLU A 39 -1.10 -10.66 14.54
N LEU A 40 -0.76 -11.47 13.53
CA LEU A 40 0.50 -12.20 13.45
C LEU A 40 1.72 -11.27 13.49
N VAL A 41 1.67 -10.14 12.80
CA VAL A 41 2.80 -9.19 12.70
C VAL A 41 2.73 -8.03 13.69
N SER A 42 1.70 -7.98 14.54
CA SER A 42 1.45 -6.85 15.46
C SER A 42 2.56 -6.62 16.48
N LEU A 43 3.35 -7.65 16.79
CA LEU A 43 4.47 -7.59 17.73
C LEU A 43 5.79 -7.13 17.09
N ASP A 44 5.86 -7.09 15.76
CA ASP A 44 7.06 -6.73 15.02
C ASP A 44 6.90 -5.36 14.37
N ASN A 45 7.85 -4.46 14.65
CA ASN A 45 7.91 -3.18 13.94
C ASN A 45 8.41 -3.37 12.50
N GLY A 46 7.98 -2.47 11.62
CA GLY A 46 8.44 -2.34 10.25
C GLY A 46 7.31 -2.31 9.24
N VAL A 47 7.63 -2.68 8.01
CA VAL A 47 6.71 -2.68 6.87
C VAL A 47 6.33 -4.11 6.55
N HIS A 48 5.03 -4.40 6.62
CA HIS A 48 4.49 -5.72 6.40
C HIS A 48 3.55 -5.70 5.20
N LEU A 49 3.64 -6.73 4.36
CA LEU A 49 2.89 -6.80 3.12
C LEU A 49 2.06 -8.10 3.07
N HIS A 50 0.78 -7.96 2.70
CA HIS A 50 -0.12 -9.09 2.49
C HIS A 50 -0.80 -9.01 1.14
N PHE A 51 -0.60 -10.02 0.29
CA PHE A 51 -1.31 -10.12 -0.99
C PHE A 51 -2.71 -10.70 -0.79
N ASP A 52 -3.71 -10.00 -1.31
CA ASP A 52 -5.12 -10.40 -1.33
C ASP A 52 -5.52 -10.75 -2.77
N GLY A 53 -4.98 -11.88 -3.24
CA GLY A 53 -5.05 -12.30 -4.63
C GLY A 53 -4.22 -11.43 -5.57
N LYS A 54 -4.53 -11.50 -6.86
CA LYS A 54 -3.74 -10.87 -7.95
C LYS A 54 -3.93 -9.36 -8.11
N LYS A 55 -4.96 -8.79 -7.49
CA LYS A 55 -5.41 -7.41 -7.77
C LYS A 55 -5.35 -6.49 -6.56
N ALA A 56 -5.04 -7.00 -5.38
CA ALA A 56 -4.98 -6.18 -4.19
C ALA A 56 -3.86 -6.64 -3.27
N MET A 57 -3.29 -5.69 -2.55
CA MET A 57 -2.39 -5.96 -1.43
C MET A 57 -2.66 -4.99 -0.29
N TYR A 58 -2.26 -5.39 0.90
CA TYR A 58 -2.30 -4.56 2.09
C TYR A 58 -0.88 -4.27 2.56
N VAL A 59 -0.66 -3.00 2.91
CA VAL A 59 0.57 -2.54 3.55
C VAL A 59 0.23 -2.16 4.97
N PHE A 60 0.86 -2.83 5.93
CA PHE A 60 0.76 -2.51 7.34
C PHE A 60 2.08 -1.93 7.82
N LEU A 61 2.06 -0.67 8.25
CA LEU A 61 3.19 0.02 8.86
C LEU A 61 3.03 -0.07 10.38
N ASN A 62 4.00 -0.65 11.07
CA ASN A 62 3.97 -0.82 12.51
C ASN A 62 5.21 -0.20 13.16
N GLY A 63 5.00 0.81 14.00
CA GLY A 63 6.04 1.47 14.79
C GLY A 63 5.67 1.57 16.27
N ARG A 64 4.59 0.90 16.67
CA ARG A 64 4.01 0.97 18.03
C ARG A 64 4.87 0.26 19.07
N ASN A 65 5.59 -0.81 18.70
CA ASN A 65 6.30 -1.61 19.70
C ASN A 65 7.58 -0.89 20.14
N VAL A 66 7.60 -0.48 21.40
CA VAL A 66 8.76 0.22 21.98
C VAL A 66 9.39 -0.67 23.03
N VAL A 67 10.65 -1.05 22.79
CA VAL A 67 11.48 -1.63 23.85
C VAL A 67 11.85 -0.51 24.83
N GLN A 68 11.76 -0.79 26.13
CA GLN A 68 12.01 0.20 27.18
C GLN A 68 13.34 0.95 26.94
N GLY A 69 13.27 2.28 26.82
CA GLY A 69 14.42 3.14 26.54
C GLY A 69 14.61 3.53 25.06
N ASN A 70 13.91 2.87 24.12
CA ASN A 70 13.92 3.21 22.71
C ASN A 70 12.84 4.25 22.37
N LYS A 71 12.90 4.78 21.14
CA LYS A 71 11.89 5.68 20.59
C LYS A 71 10.83 4.89 19.83
N ALA A 72 9.64 5.46 19.67
CA ALA A 72 8.60 4.93 18.80
C ALA A 72 8.73 5.55 17.42
N THR A 73 8.46 4.74 16.39
CA THR A 73 8.39 5.21 15.01
C THR A 73 6.95 5.59 14.70
N TYR A 74 6.77 6.77 14.14
CA TYR A 74 5.49 7.20 13.57
C TYR A 74 5.67 7.51 12.09
N PHE A 75 4.56 7.41 11.35
CA PHE A 75 4.56 7.48 9.89
C PHE A 75 3.72 8.65 9.39
N SER A 76 4.07 9.15 8.20
CA SER A 76 3.33 10.20 7.51
C SER A 76 3.55 10.12 6.00
N ASN A 77 2.81 10.92 5.24
CA ASN A 77 3.02 11.12 3.79
C ASN A 77 3.05 9.81 2.98
N PHE A 78 2.18 8.86 3.32
CA PHE A 78 2.05 7.61 2.56
C PHE A 78 1.58 7.88 1.13
N HIS A 79 2.27 7.27 0.18
CA HIS A 79 1.95 7.34 -1.24
C HIS A 79 2.33 6.04 -1.94
N VAL A 80 1.67 5.79 -3.06
CA VAL A 80 2.00 4.66 -3.94
C VAL A 80 2.09 5.20 -5.35
N ASP A 81 3.21 4.93 -6.00
CA ASP A 81 3.39 5.15 -7.42
C ASP A 81 3.98 3.91 -8.08
N HIS A 82 4.21 3.99 -9.38
CA HIS A 82 4.88 2.93 -10.10
C HIS A 82 5.81 3.50 -11.18
N THR A 83 6.82 2.74 -11.53
CA THR A 83 7.64 2.95 -12.72
C THR A 83 7.84 1.61 -13.40
N GLU A 84 7.47 1.53 -14.68
CA GLU A 84 7.51 0.28 -15.43
C GLU A 84 6.75 -0.84 -14.69
N ASP A 85 7.42 -1.93 -14.33
CA ASP A 85 6.86 -3.09 -13.60
C ASP A 85 7.27 -3.12 -12.12
N THR A 86 7.61 -1.96 -11.56
CA THR A 86 7.89 -1.78 -10.12
C THR A 86 6.87 -0.87 -9.46
N ILE A 87 6.25 -1.35 -8.36
CA ILE A 87 5.52 -0.49 -7.43
C ILE A 87 6.50 0.08 -6.41
N HIS A 88 6.34 1.38 -6.13
CA HIS A 88 6.98 2.03 -4.99
C HIS A 88 5.93 2.36 -3.94
N ILE A 89 6.13 1.85 -2.73
CA ILE A 89 5.40 2.22 -1.53
C ILE A 89 6.26 3.26 -0.81
N LEU A 90 5.85 4.52 -0.86
CA LEU A 90 6.61 5.62 -0.29
C LEU A 90 5.93 6.11 0.98
N PHE A 91 6.73 6.44 1.99
CA PHE A 91 6.25 7.08 3.21
C PHE A 91 7.40 7.76 3.94
N ASP A 92 7.06 8.69 4.82
CA ASP A 92 8.00 9.27 5.76
C ASP A 92 7.86 8.59 7.12
N GLN A 93 8.98 8.43 7.81
CA GLN A 93 9.04 7.92 9.17
C GLN A 93 9.92 8.80 10.05
N SER A 94 9.52 8.95 11.30
CA SER A 94 10.26 9.71 12.31
C SER A 94 10.11 9.08 13.68
N GLU A 95 11.00 9.45 14.59
CA GLU A 95 11.05 8.86 15.92
C GLU A 95 10.64 9.85 17.01
N THR A 96 9.92 9.38 18.02
CA THR A 96 9.52 10.18 19.19
C THR A 96 9.75 9.43 20.50
N ARG A 97 9.97 10.19 21.58
CA ARG A 97 9.90 9.68 22.96
C ARG A 97 8.57 9.96 23.63
N ASN A 98 7.74 10.80 23.01
CA ASN A 98 6.39 11.07 23.49
C ASN A 98 5.43 10.03 22.89
N PHE A 99 5.28 8.89 23.57
CA PHE A 99 4.43 7.78 23.13
C PHE A 99 2.93 8.05 23.26
N SER A 100 2.57 9.12 23.98
CA SER A 100 1.19 9.46 24.28
C SER A 100 0.67 10.60 23.41
N ASP A 101 1.43 11.01 22.40
CA ASP A 101 0.99 12.06 21.47
C ASP A 101 -0.11 11.52 20.55
N PRO A 102 -1.37 11.97 20.69
CA PRO A 102 -2.47 11.46 19.88
C PRO A 102 -2.43 11.98 18.44
N THR A 103 -1.53 12.92 18.14
CA THR A 103 -1.35 13.48 16.78
C THR A 103 -0.42 12.64 15.92
N LEU A 104 0.30 11.69 16.53
CA LEU A 104 1.25 10.82 15.85
C LEU A 104 0.61 9.48 15.51
N THR A 105 0.87 9.02 14.29
CA THR A 105 0.31 7.76 13.80
C THR A 105 1.37 6.66 13.79
N TYR A 106 1.26 5.75 14.75
CA TYR A 106 2.22 4.65 14.96
C TYR A 106 1.87 3.38 14.18
N GLU A 107 0.64 3.26 13.72
CA GLU A 107 0.14 2.11 12.95
C GLU A 107 -0.74 2.62 11.81
N LEU A 108 -0.47 2.15 10.59
CA LEU A 108 -1.25 2.47 9.41
C LEU A 108 -1.52 1.20 8.61
N LEU A 109 -2.72 1.08 8.08
CA LEU A 109 -3.10 0.00 7.17
C LEU A 109 -3.66 0.61 5.89
N TYR A 110 -3.00 0.31 4.78
CA TYR A 110 -3.44 0.73 3.45
C TYR A 110 -3.83 -0.48 2.62
N LYS A 111 -4.95 -0.36 1.92
CA LYS A 111 -5.28 -1.24 0.80
C LYS A 111 -4.79 -0.60 -0.48
N ILE A 112 -4.04 -1.35 -1.28
CA ILE A 112 -3.57 -0.95 -2.61
C ILE A 112 -4.32 -1.80 -3.63
N GLN A 113 -5.03 -1.13 -4.53
CA GLN A 113 -5.70 -1.73 -5.68
C GLN A 113 -4.75 -1.66 -6.86
N LEU A 114 -4.33 -2.82 -7.36
CA LEU A 114 -3.42 -2.93 -8.49
C LEU A 114 -4.19 -2.78 -9.80
N ASP A 115 -3.60 -2.07 -10.74
CA ASP A 115 -4.05 -1.94 -12.13
C ASP A 115 -3.54 -3.05 -13.05
N LYS A 116 -2.39 -3.64 -12.70
CA LYS A 116 -1.77 -4.77 -13.38
C LYS A 116 -1.00 -5.65 -12.38
N GLU A 117 -0.46 -6.77 -12.86
CA GLU A 117 0.51 -7.55 -12.10
C GLU A 117 1.89 -6.89 -12.24
N TYR A 118 2.57 -6.68 -11.11
CA TYR A 118 3.91 -6.07 -11.05
C TYR A 118 4.96 -7.11 -10.69
N GLU A 119 6.16 -6.98 -11.23
CA GLU A 119 7.26 -7.92 -10.94
C GLU A 119 7.95 -7.59 -9.62
N THR A 120 8.06 -6.30 -9.30
CA THR A 120 8.82 -5.81 -8.16
C THR A 120 7.97 -4.87 -7.30
N ILE A 121 8.16 -4.96 -5.98
CA ILE A 121 7.57 -4.03 -5.01
C ILE A 121 8.70 -3.54 -4.12
N LYS A 122 8.77 -2.23 -3.90
CA LYS A 122 9.77 -1.60 -3.04
C LYS A 122 9.10 -0.78 -1.96
N ALA A 123 9.63 -0.85 -0.74
CA ALA A 123 9.31 0.10 0.32
C ALA A 123 10.40 1.18 0.33
N ILE A 124 10.01 2.45 0.31
CA ILE A 124 10.90 3.60 0.30
C ILE A 124 10.51 4.49 1.49
N ALA A 125 11.34 4.51 2.52
CA ALA A 125 11.14 5.33 3.71
C ALA A 125 12.07 6.53 3.67
N ASN A 126 11.54 7.75 3.79
CA ASN A 126 12.34 8.99 3.74
C ASN A 126 13.24 9.10 2.50
N GLY A 127 12.82 8.54 1.36
CA GLY A 127 13.59 8.52 0.11
C GLY A 127 14.63 7.39 -0.01
N GLU A 128 14.77 6.52 0.99
CA GLU A 128 15.68 5.38 0.96
C GLU A 128 14.91 4.04 0.89
N GLU A 129 15.36 3.12 0.04
CA GLU A 129 14.78 1.78 -0.05
C GLU A 129 15.07 0.99 1.24
N ILE A 130 14.03 0.40 1.82
CA ILE A 130 14.12 -0.41 3.04
C ILE A 130 13.53 -1.81 2.82
N PRO A 131 13.99 -2.83 3.56
CA PRO A 131 13.43 -4.17 3.45
C PRO A 131 12.02 -4.25 4.04
N PHE A 132 11.20 -5.16 3.51
CA PHE A 132 9.98 -5.61 4.17
C PHE A 132 10.34 -6.53 5.34
N THR A 133 9.62 -6.38 6.45
CA THR A 133 9.80 -7.24 7.63
C THR A 133 9.13 -8.60 7.42
N MET A 134 7.90 -8.60 6.93
CA MET A 134 7.17 -9.82 6.60
C MET A 134 6.36 -9.66 5.30
N LEU A 135 6.36 -10.72 4.50
CA LEU A 135 5.49 -10.87 3.34
C LEU A 135 4.65 -12.13 3.51
N SER A 136 3.35 -12.03 3.21
CA SER A 136 2.43 -13.17 3.17
C SER A 136 1.41 -12.99 2.05
N GLY A 137 0.69 -14.04 1.66
CA GLY A 137 -0.33 -13.92 0.63
C GLY A 137 -0.81 -15.25 0.09
N ASN A 138 -1.95 -15.20 -0.61
CA ASN A 138 -2.60 -16.34 -1.26
C ASN A 138 -2.69 -16.13 -2.78
#